data_AF-A0A414T6D1-F1
#
_entry.id   AF-A0A414T6D1-F1
#
_cell.length_a   1.000
_cell.length_b   1.000
_cell.length_c   1.000
_cell.angle_alpha   90.00
_cell.angle_beta   90.00
_cell.angle_gamma   90.00
#
_symmetry.space_group_name_H-M   'P 1'
#
loop_
_entity.id
_entity.type
_entity.pdbx_description
1 polymer ?
#
loop_
_entity_poly.entity_id
_entity_poly.type
_entity_poly.pdbx_seq_one_letter_code
_entity_poly.pdbx_strand_id
1 'polypeptide(L)'
;MGLLRELEQKNLDGVIRELTENPTCIDDTTEKGVPLALYAAELGDFPIVKYIVEYSRASMNTMDEDHRTILHYAAKSGNLEMNRYLVEKVGMDITAGDRWCVTPYQIAYERKDEKLLSYYKERIGASYEEMYHNPIRRGMFPDPSIVRVGVDYYMVNSSFIFFPCIPVSHSRDLIHWEIIGHAITDPQWAALDELEGGRGYWAPDISYDNGKFYVTATYRLNDTGTVYRKQIVVSSDRPEGPYSKPAVIDEDGIDPSIFHENGRHYMLLNRGARILELNDDCTKQISEAKLLYYGDQKRAPEGPHLLKKDGYYYLFLAEGGTGMGHRISVARSKTLMGNYEPCPYNPIMRQMDEGAAIQRCGHGKPVCTQNGEWYMVYLCGRMIGDGYSMLGRETALDPVSWTADGWPVVNGLKGPSVLQKRPDLPVWMPEEEPDIGWNPKWMTPRAPEPEGIRFLSSGIRIKGSRFPLRDVAAKNILLQRQTSFCFTAETELVIPGLTGGQEAGLVCYYDENTWVCLAVCRENSYYIQVKEHIGDKDVLHERQMLPCDCSGKKISLKVETEYLKRRFTYRLQGEEKHIAAEIANVYYLCDEGIHMGKRFTGAMTGIYAVAGGHKLYADFLNFIYQDIEA
;
A
#
# COMPACT_ATOMS: atom_id res chain seq x y z
N MET A 1 36.78 23.39 -1.90
CA MET A 1 37.14 23.07 -3.31
C MET A 1 38.42 22.25 -3.45
N GLY A 2 39.40 22.33 -2.53
CA GLY A 2 40.64 21.53 -2.59
C GLY A 2 40.35 20.02 -2.54
N LEU A 3 39.68 19.56 -1.48
CA LEU A 3 39.33 18.13 -1.33
C LEU A 3 38.58 17.54 -2.53
N LEU A 4 37.51 18.18 -3.01
CA LEU A 4 36.75 17.69 -4.18
C LEU A 4 37.65 17.44 -5.39
N ARG A 5 38.57 18.37 -5.68
CA ARG A 5 39.51 18.23 -6.78
C ARG A 5 40.45 17.05 -6.57
N GLU A 6 40.98 16.87 -5.36
CA GLU A 6 41.88 15.75 -5.03
C GLU A 6 41.16 14.39 -5.12
N LEU A 7 39.88 14.34 -4.72
CA LEU A 7 39.01 13.16 -4.90
C LEU A 7 38.85 12.83 -6.39
N GLU A 8 38.46 13.81 -7.22
CA GLU A 8 38.27 13.63 -8.67
C GLU A 8 39.54 13.21 -9.39
N GLN A 9 40.70 13.68 -8.91
CA GLN A 9 42.02 13.29 -9.42
C GLN A 9 42.52 11.95 -8.87
N LYS A 10 41.79 11.33 -7.93
CA LYS A 10 42.20 10.10 -7.23
C LYS A 10 43.58 10.22 -6.58
N ASN A 11 43.86 11.39 -6.02
CA ASN A 11 45.14 11.72 -5.42
C ASN A 11 45.07 11.55 -3.89
N LEU A 12 45.45 10.36 -3.42
CA LEU A 12 45.41 10.02 -1.99
C LEU A 12 46.24 10.99 -1.14
N ASP A 13 47.46 11.33 -1.54
CA ASP A 13 48.32 12.25 -0.77
C ASP A 13 47.71 13.65 -0.68
N GLY A 14 47.06 14.10 -1.76
CA GLY A 14 46.27 15.33 -1.79
C GLY A 14 45.10 15.27 -0.81
N VAL A 15 44.32 14.19 -0.83
CA VAL A 15 43.20 13.96 0.11
C VAL A 15 43.69 13.95 1.56
N ILE A 16 44.79 13.26 1.86
CA ILE A 16 45.40 13.21 3.20
C ILE A 16 45.77 14.62 3.65
N ARG A 17 46.44 15.39 2.79
CA ARG A 17 46.82 16.78 3.10
C ARG A 17 45.60 17.65 3.39
N GLU A 18 44.62 17.67 2.49
CA GLU A 18 43.40 18.48 2.65
C GLU A 18 42.63 18.12 3.93
N LEU A 19 42.47 16.82 4.23
CA LEU A 19 41.78 16.37 5.43
C LEU A 19 42.58 16.57 6.72
N THR A 20 43.91 16.70 6.62
CA THR A 20 44.77 17.04 7.78
C THR A 20 44.71 18.54 8.06
N GLU A 21 44.80 19.37 7.03
CA GLU A 21 44.80 20.83 7.15
C GLU A 21 43.41 21.39 7.45
N ASN A 22 42.36 20.81 6.89
CA ASN A 22 40.97 21.22 7.08
C ASN A 22 40.04 19.99 7.20
N PRO A 23 40.01 19.31 8.36
CA PRO A 23 39.21 18.09 8.52
C PRO A 23 37.72 18.25 8.23
N THR A 24 37.16 19.45 8.42
CA THR A 24 35.73 19.74 8.22
C THR A 24 35.31 19.75 6.75
N CYS A 25 36.23 19.86 5.79
CA CYS A 25 35.85 19.86 4.39
C CYS A 25 35.29 18.52 3.90
N ILE A 26 35.44 17.42 4.66
CA ILE A 26 34.80 16.14 4.32
C ILE A 26 33.27 16.18 4.45
N ASP A 27 32.75 17.11 5.25
CA ASP A 27 31.32 17.34 5.45
C ASP A 27 30.72 18.26 4.36
N ASP A 28 31.55 18.79 3.45
CA ASP A 28 31.09 19.57 2.29
C ASP A 28 30.31 18.68 1.30
N THR A 29 29.59 19.32 0.38
CA THR A 29 28.84 18.65 -0.70
C THR A 29 29.38 19.02 -2.07
N THR A 30 29.13 18.16 -3.06
CA THR A 30 29.24 18.51 -4.49
C THR A 30 28.22 19.59 -4.87
N GLU A 31 28.31 20.12 -6.10
CA GLU A 31 27.30 21.05 -6.65
C GLU A 31 25.88 20.45 -6.69
N LYS A 32 25.78 19.11 -6.72
CA LYS A 32 24.52 18.37 -6.70
C LYS A 32 24.04 18.03 -5.28
N GLY A 33 24.66 18.59 -4.24
CA GLY A 33 24.29 18.32 -2.85
C GLY A 33 24.76 16.97 -2.30
N VAL A 34 25.50 16.16 -3.07
CA VAL A 34 26.02 14.87 -2.58
C VAL A 34 27.18 15.11 -1.61
N PRO A 35 27.16 14.59 -0.37
CA PRO A 35 28.28 14.69 0.57
C PRO A 35 29.58 14.12 0.00
N LEU A 36 30.72 14.78 0.25
CA LEU A 36 32.00 14.39 -0.36
C LEU A 36 32.46 12.98 0.04
N ALA A 37 32.14 12.53 1.26
CA ALA A 37 32.42 11.15 1.69
C ALA A 37 31.68 10.10 0.83
N LEU A 38 30.45 10.40 0.41
CA LEU A 38 29.62 9.52 -0.42
C LEU A 38 30.10 9.56 -1.87
N TYR A 39 30.38 10.76 -2.38
CA TYR A 39 30.92 10.96 -3.72
C TYR A 39 32.28 10.26 -3.91
N ALA A 40 33.15 10.25 -2.89
CA ALA A 40 34.41 9.51 -2.94
C ALA A 40 34.22 8.01 -3.25
N ALA A 41 33.14 7.39 -2.74
CA ALA A 41 32.81 6.01 -3.07
C ALA A 41 32.31 5.84 -4.51
N GLU A 42 31.59 6.82 -5.06
CA GLU A 42 31.17 6.78 -6.46
C GLU A 42 32.35 6.74 -7.44
N LEU A 43 33.43 7.46 -7.11
CA LEU A 43 34.67 7.48 -7.90
C LEU A 43 35.42 6.14 -7.90
N GLY A 44 35.09 5.25 -6.96
CA GLY A 44 35.57 3.86 -6.92
C GLY A 44 37.03 3.70 -6.48
N ASP A 45 37.64 4.70 -5.83
CA ASP A 45 39.01 4.62 -5.32
C ASP A 45 39.04 4.08 -3.87
N PHE A 46 39.31 2.79 -3.73
CA PHE A 46 39.29 2.11 -2.43
C PHE A 46 40.30 2.70 -1.42
N PRO A 47 41.59 2.95 -1.76
CA PRO A 47 42.53 3.59 -0.83
C PRO A 47 42.03 4.91 -0.24
N ILE A 48 41.43 5.78 -1.05
CA ILE A 48 40.85 7.04 -0.60
C ILE A 48 39.68 6.80 0.36
N VAL A 49 38.72 5.95 -0.01
CA VAL A 49 37.55 5.66 0.83
C VAL A 49 37.96 5.00 2.14
N LYS A 50 38.93 4.09 2.10
CA LYS A 50 39.52 3.48 3.30
C LYS A 50 40.12 4.54 4.21
N TYR A 51 40.89 5.49 3.65
CA TYR A 51 41.44 6.60 4.44
C TYR A 51 40.35 7.47 5.07
N ILE A 52 39.30 7.81 4.30
CA ILE A 52 38.16 8.57 4.80
C ILE A 52 37.50 7.84 5.99
N VAL A 53 37.29 6.53 5.88
CA VAL A 53 36.66 5.73 6.94
C VAL A 53 37.55 5.62 8.20
N GLU A 54 38.86 5.42 8.04
CA GLU A 54 39.77 5.11 9.16
C GLU A 54 40.36 6.35 9.84
N TYR A 55 40.53 7.46 9.11
CA TYR A 55 41.34 8.59 9.55
C TYR A 55 40.67 9.96 9.40
N SER A 56 39.45 10.04 8.85
CA SER A 56 38.70 11.30 8.79
C SER A 56 37.60 11.38 9.85
N ARG A 57 36.93 12.54 9.94
CA ARG A 57 35.77 12.75 10.80
C ARG A 57 34.42 12.36 10.18
N ALA A 58 34.43 11.81 8.96
CA ALA A 58 33.20 11.46 8.25
C ALA A 58 32.35 10.45 9.04
N SER A 59 31.06 10.71 9.15
CA SER A 59 30.11 9.75 9.70
C SER A 59 29.71 8.73 8.64
N MET A 60 29.82 7.44 8.95
CA MET A 60 29.34 6.37 8.05
C MET A 60 27.81 6.20 8.07
N ASN A 61 27.12 6.96 8.94
CA ASN A 61 25.67 7.08 8.95
C ASN A 61 25.19 8.28 8.09
N THR A 62 26.09 9.01 7.44
CA THR A 62 25.71 10.09 6.51
C THR A 62 24.95 9.53 5.32
N MET A 63 23.90 10.23 4.92
CA MET A 63 23.08 9.94 3.75
C MET A 63 22.93 11.20 2.89
N ASP A 64 22.61 11.05 1.60
CA ASP A 64 22.17 12.16 0.73
C ASP A 64 20.67 12.48 0.94
N GLU A 65 20.13 13.42 0.18
CA GLU A 65 18.70 13.81 0.23
C GLU A 65 17.73 12.67 -0.16
N ASP A 66 18.22 11.70 -0.94
CA ASP A 66 17.51 10.48 -1.33
C ASP A 66 17.69 9.35 -0.31
N HIS A 67 18.29 9.58 0.85
CA HIS A 67 18.63 8.57 1.86
C HIS A 67 19.63 7.49 1.37
N ARG A 68 20.43 7.79 0.35
CA ARG A 68 21.49 6.90 -0.10
C ARG A 68 22.69 6.97 0.81
N THR A 69 23.12 5.80 1.26
CA THR A 69 24.34 5.63 2.06
C THR A 69 25.58 5.51 1.17
N ILE A 70 26.77 5.60 1.77
CA ILE A 70 28.04 5.37 1.05
C ILE A 70 28.09 3.99 0.35
N LEU A 71 27.39 2.98 0.86
CA LEU A 71 27.31 1.66 0.22
C LEU A 71 26.52 1.68 -1.11
N HIS A 72 25.52 2.56 -1.25
CA HIS A 72 24.82 2.73 -2.53
C HIS A 72 25.77 3.26 -3.60
N TYR A 73 26.57 4.27 -3.25
CA TYR A 73 27.59 4.82 -4.14
C TYR A 73 28.72 3.83 -4.43
N ALA A 74 29.13 3.05 -3.44
CA ALA A 74 30.10 1.98 -3.63
C ALA A 74 29.59 0.91 -4.60
N ALA A 75 28.32 0.51 -4.51
CA ALA A 75 27.69 -0.42 -5.44
C ALA A 75 27.64 0.16 -6.87
N LYS A 76 27.33 1.47 -7.01
CA LYS A 76 27.38 2.17 -8.31
C LYS A 76 28.77 2.16 -8.94
N SER A 77 29.83 2.22 -8.14
CA SER A 77 31.21 2.18 -8.66
C SER A 77 31.64 0.80 -9.19
N GLY A 78 31.05 -0.29 -8.70
CA GLY A 78 31.47 -1.67 -9.02
C GLY A 78 32.74 -2.15 -8.30
N ASN A 79 33.31 -1.35 -7.38
CA ASN A 79 34.55 -1.74 -6.69
C ASN A 79 34.27 -2.79 -5.60
N LEU A 80 34.58 -4.06 -5.88
CA LEU A 80 34.35 -5.18 -4.96
C LEU A 80 35.06 -5.03 -3.61
N GLU A 81 36.34 -4.64 -3.59
CA GLU A 81 37.11 -4.55 -2.35
C GLU A 81 36.58 -3.46 -1.42
N MET A 82 36.13 -2.33 -2.00
CA MET A 82 35.46 -1.28 -1.24
C MET A 82 34.12 -1.75 -0.67
N ASN A 83 33.26 -2.39 -1.47
CA ASN A 83 31.98 -2.92 -0.98
C ASN A 83 32.21 -3.97 0.11
N ARG A 84 33.20 -4.85 -0.06
CA ARG A 84 33.63 -5.81 0.96
C ARG A 84 34.03 -5.12 2.26
N TYR A 85 34.86 -4.10 2.16
CA TYR A 85 35.31 -3.33 3.32
C TYR A 85 34.14 -2.64 4.06
N LEU A 86 33.25 -1.96 3.33
CA LEU A 86 32.09 -1.28 3.94
C LEU A 86 31.12 -2.28 4.60
N VAL A 87 30.89 -3.44 4.00
CA VAL A 87 30.00 -4.45 4.59
C VAL A 87 30.67 -5.16 5.78
N GLU A 88 31.91 -5.62 5.65
CA GLU A 88 32.55 -6.50 6.65
C GLU A 88 33.22 -5.74 7.80
N LYS A 89 33.75 -4.53 7.54
CA LYS A 89 34.46 -3.73 8.56
C LYS A 89 33.59 -2.63 9.15
N VAL A 90 32.76 -1.98 8.33
CA VAL A 90 31.87 -0.91 8.80
C VAL A 90 30.51 -1.46 9.24
N GLY A 91 30.08 -2.61 8.70
CA GLY A 91 28.81 -3.25 9.08
C GLY A 91 27.59 -2.71 8.32
N MET A 92 27.79 -2.20 7.10
CA MET A 92 26.71 -1.64 6.29
C MET A 92 25.79 -2.73 5.72
N ASP A 93 24.50 -2.43 5.64
CA ASP A 93 23.46 -3.35 5.18
C ASP A 93 23.29 -3.29 3.65
N ILE A 94 23.52 -4.43 2.98
CA ILE A 94 23.36 -4.61 1.53
C ILE A 94 21.89 -4.51 1.09
N THR A 95 20.95 -4.72 2.01
CA THR A 95 19.49 -4.79 1.77
C THR A 95 18.74 -3.55 2.22
N ALA A 96 19.43 -2.57 2.82
CA ALA A 96 18.84 -1.27 3.14
C ALA A 96 18.52 -0.50 1.87
N GLY A 97 17.29 0.01 1.76
CA GLY A 97 16.85 0.81 0.62
C GLY A 97 17.02 2.31 0.86
N ASP A 98 17.19 3.03 -0.22
CA ASP A 98 17.07 4.49 -0.25
C ASP A 98 15.58 4.93 -0.18
N ARG A 99 15.30 6.23 -0.34
CA ARG A 99 13.94 6.80 -0.32
C ARG A 99 12.99 6.17 -1.36
N TRP A 100 13.54 5.55 -2.39
CA TRP A 100 12.81 4.91 -3.47
C TRP A 100 12.77 3.38 -3.34
N CYS A 101 13.19 2.86 -2.18
CA CYS A 101 13.37 1.43 -1.92
C CYS A 101 14.45 0.76 -2.79
N VAL A 102 15.36 1.52 -3.40
CA VAL A 102 16.47 0.94 -4.17
C VAL A 102 17.59 0.56 -3.23
N THR A 103 18.05 -0.70 -3.29
CA THR A 103 19.11 -1.23 -2.42
C THR A 103 20.47 -1.32 -3.11
N PRO A 104 21.60 -1.40 -2.37
CA PRO A 104 22.90 -1.74 -2.95
C PRO A 104 22.90 -3.06 -3.75
N TYR A 105 22.15 -4.07 -3.30
CA TYR A 105 22.03 -5.33 -4.05
C TYR A 105 21.34 -5.11 -5.40
N GLN A 106 20.24 -4.35 -5.41
CA GLN A 106 19.53 -4.00 -6.65
C GLN A 106 20.41 -3.23 -7.62
N ILE A 107 21.19 -2.26 -7.13
CA ILE A 107 22.15 -1.50 -7.97
C ILE A 107 23.14 -2.46 -8.65
N ALA A 108 23.69 -3.43 -7.91
CA ALA A 108 24.60 -4.43 -8.50
C ALA A 108 23.90 -5.32 -9.54
N TYR A 109 22.63 -5.67 -9.30
CA TYR A 109 21.80 -6.47 -10.20
C TYR A 109 21.49 -5.77 -11.51
N GLU A 110 20.99 -4.53 -11.46
CA GLU A 110 20.67 -3.72 -12.65
C GLU A 110 21.90 -3.46 -13.52
N ARG A 111 23.06 -3.31 -12.87
CA ARG A 111 24.36 -3.16 -13.54
C ARG A 111 24.93 -4.46 -14.11
N LYS A 112 24.34 -5.61 -13.77
CA LYS A 112 24.84 -6.95 -14.12
C LYS A 112 26.28 -7.17 -13.64
N ASP A 113 26.62 -6.67 -12.45
CA ASP A 113 27.96 -6.81 -11.88
C ASP A 113 28.12 -8.18 -11.21
N GLU A 114 28.56 -9.18 -11.98
CA GLU A 114 28.68 -10.58 -11.53
C GLU A 114 29.55 -10.75 -10.28
N LYS A 115 30.59 -9.91 -10.10
CA LYS A 115 31.50 -9.99 -8.96
C LYS A 115 30.83 -9.51 -7.69
N LEU A 116 30.15 -8.36 -7.74
CA LEU A 116 29.37 -7.86 -6.63
C LEU A 116 28.18 -8.78 -6.32
N LEU A 117 27.47 -9.26 -7.33
CA LEU A 117 26.35 -10.20 -7.16
C LEU A 117 26.79 -11.49 -6.48
N SER A 118 27.94 -12.05 -6.86
CA SER A 118 28.51 -13.25 -6.23
C SER A 118 28.85 -13.00 -4.76
N TYR A 119 29.48 -11.86 -4.46
CA TYR A 119 29.80 -11.46 -3.09
C TYR A 119 28.55 -11.23 -2.24
N TYR A 120 27.58 -10.46 -2.74
CA TYR A 120 26.33 -10.21 -2.03
C TYR A 120 25.54 -11.49 -1.80
N LYS A 121 25.51 -12.41 -2.78
CA LYS A 121 24.91 -13.74 -2.60
C LYS A 121 25.56 -14.52 -1.46
N GLU A 122 26.89 -14.49 -1.37
CA GLU A 122 27.62 -15.14 -0.27
C GLU A 122 27.28 -14.51 1.09
N ARG A 123 27.20 -13.18 1.16
CA ARG A 123 26.89 -12.45 2.40
C ARG A 123 25.46 -12.61 2.88
N ILE A 124 24.50 -12.66 1.96
CA ILE A 124 23.06 -12.74 2.24
C ILE A 124 22.58 -14.19 2.32
N GLY A 125 23.22 -15.12 1.61
CA GLY A 125 22.81 -16.52 1.52
C GLY A 125 21.62 -16.74 0.55
N ALA A 126 21.44 -15.83 -0.40
CA ALA A 126 20.44 -15.88 -1.47
C ALA A 126 20.89 -14.99 -2.66
N SER A 127 20.65 -15.42 -3.89
CA SER A 127 20.82 -14.57 -5.07
C SER A 127 19.74 -13.49 -5.12
N TYR A 128 19.91 -12.45 -5.94
CA TYR A 128 18.93 -11.37 -6.02
C TYR A 128 17.55 -11.86 -6.47
N GLU A 129 17.50 -12.87 -7.35
CA GLU A 129 16.25 -13.50 -7.83
C GLU A 129 15.54 -14.34 -6.76
N GLU A 130 16.28 -14.76 -5.73
CA GLU A 130 15.77 -15.44 -4.54
C GLU A 130 15.32 -14.44 -3.45
N MET A 131 15.35 -13.13 -3.75
CA MET A 131 14.87 -12.06 -2.88
C MET A 131 13.48 -11.56 -3.33
N TYR A 132 12.79 -10.84 -2.44
CA TYR A 132 11.59 -10.07 -2.74
C TYR A 132 11.68 -8.67 -2.15
N HIS A 133 10.90 -7.75 -2.73
CA HIS A 133 10.76 -6.38 -2.24
C HIS A 133 9.47 -6.20 -1.46
N ASN A 134 9.54 -5.51 -0.32
CA ASN A 134 8.35 -4.94 0.31
C ASN A 134 8.00 -3.59 -0.33
N PRO A 135 6.71 -3.23 -0.39
CA PRO A 135 5.55 -4.03 0.01
C PRO A 135 5.23 -5.17 -0.98
N ILE A 136 4.83 -6.34 -0.48
CA ILE A 136 4.37 -7.48 -1.31
C ILE A 136 3.04 -7.20 -2.02
N ARG A 137 2.27 -6.20 -1.55
CA ARG A 137 1.09 -5.69 -2.27
C ARG A 137 1.05 -4.17 -2.20
N ARG A 138 1.10 -3.54 -3.37
CA ARG A 138 1.13 -2.08 -3.52
C ARG A 138 -0.27 -1.50 -3.75
N GLY A 139 -0.43 -0.21 -3.42
CA GLY A 139 -1.73 0.47 -3.42
C GLY A 139 -2.57 0.17 -2.17
N MET A 140 -3.87 0.52 -2.20
CA MET A 140 -4.79 0.38 -1.06
C MET A 140 -5.08 -1.09 -0.69
N PHE A 141 -4.16 -1.70 0.06
CA PHE A 141 -4.29 -3.00 0.73
C PHE A 141 -3.92 -2.87 2.24
N PRO A 142 -4.71 -2.12 3.02
CA PRO A 142 -4.49 -1.99 4.46
C PRO A 142 -4.99 -3.18 5.26
N ASP A 143 -4.58 -3.20 6.53
CA ASP A 143 -5.11 -4.06 7.59
C ASP A 143 -5.16 -5.55 7.17
N PRO A 144 -4.02 -6.14 6.76
CA PRO A 144 -3.99 -7.49 6.23
C PRO A 144 -4.25 -8.54 7.32
N SER A 145 -5.22 -9.43 7.08
CA SER A 145 -5.37 -10.67 7.85
C SER A 145 -5.19 -11.86 6.94
N ILE A 146 -4.38 -12.82 7.39
CA ILE A 146 -3.97 -14.01 6.64
C ILE A 146 -4.37 -15.30 7.37
N VAL A 147 -4.68 -16.34 6.60
CA VAL A 147 -4.82 -17.74 7.05
C VAL A 147 -4.16 -18.68 6.06
N ARG A 148 -3.56 -19.79 6.56
CA ARG A 148 -3.07 -20.88 5.72
C ARG A 148 -4.01 -22.08 5.81
N VAL A 149 -4.38 -22.66 4.68
CA VAL A 149 -5.13 -23.92 4.58
C VAL A 149 -4.35 -24.87 3.67
N GLY A 150 -3.71 -25.88 4.27
CA GLY A 150 -2.81 -26.75 3.50
C GLY A 150 -1.59 -25.99 2.98
N VAL A 151 -1.42 -25.94 1.66
CA VAL A 151 -0.33 -25.21 0.97
C VAL A 151 -0.78 -23.84 0.44
N ASP A 152 -2.05 -23.50 0.62
CA ASP A 152 -2.66 -22.28 0.10
C ASP A 152 -2.80 -21.24 1.22
N TYR A 153 -2.55 -19.98 0.86
CA TYR A 153 -2.62 -18.83 1.74
C TYR A 153 -3.71 -17.89 1.26
N TYR A 154 -4.55 -17.44 2.19
CA TYR A 154 -5.64 -16.51 1.89
C TYR A 154 -5.50 -15.26 2.74
N MET A 155 -5.70 -14.10 2.12
CA MET A 155 -5.59 -12.82 2.78
C MET A 155 -6.78 -11.92 2.47
N VAL A 156 -7.24 -11.18 3.48
CA VAL A 156 -8.26 -10.14 3.35
C VAL A 156 -7.71 -8.78 3.78
N ASN A 157 -8.23 -7.71 3.17
CA ASN A 157 -7.86 -6.32 3.44
C ASN A 157 -9.11 -5.44 3.58
N SER A 158 -9.01 -4.33 4.30
CA SER A 158 -10.12 -3.37 4.40
C SER A 158 -10.49 -2.81 3.02
N SER A 159 -11.79 -2.66 2.75
CA SER A 159 -12.29 -2.03 1.52
C SER A 159 -12.93 -0.67 1.74
N PHE A 160 -13.21 -0.29 3.00
CA PHE A 160 -13.92 0.94 3.34
C PHE A 160 -15.26 1.02 2.59
N ILE A 161 -15.47 2.11 1.86
CA ILE A 161 -16.66 2.32 1.04
C ILE A 161 -16.58 1.56 -0.30
N PHE A 162 -15.42 1.06 -0.72
CA PHE A 162 -15.29 0.44 -2.03
C PHE A 162 -16.03 -0.90 -2.11
N PHE A 163 -16.74 -1.08 -3.22
CA PHE A 163 -17.52 -2.25 -3.58
C PHE A 163 -16.96 -2.90 -4.87
N PRO A 164 -16.90 -4.24 -4.96
CA PRO A 164 -17.28 -5.24 -3.94
C PRO A 164 -16.41 -5.18 -2.68
N CYS A 165 -16.96 -5.62 -1.55
CA CYS A 165 -16.34 -5.34 -0.24
C CYS A 165 -15.44 -6.48 0.23
N ILE A 166 -14.36 -6.13 0.92
CA ILE A 166 -13.37 -7.02 1.53
C ILE A 166 -12.80 -8.01 0.49
N PRO A 167 -11.80 -7.59 -0.32
CA PRO A 167 -11.17 -8.48 -1.29
C PRO A 167 -10.54 -9.68 -0.58
N VAL A 168 -10.76 -10.88 -1.13
CA VAL A 168 -10.12 -12.12 -0.71
C VAL A 168 -9.06 -12.46 -1.75
N SER A 169 -7.83 -12.62 -1.29
CA SER A 169 -6.68 -12.90 -2.13
C SER A 169 -6.07 -14.24 -1.84
N HIS A 170 -5.41 -14.84 -2.83
CA HIS A 170 -4.77 -16.15 -2.75
C HIS A 170 -3.28 -16.06 -3.13
N SER A 171 -2.48 -16.92 -2.50
CA SER A 171 -1.07 -17.15 -2.80
C SER A 171 -0.66 -18.58 -2.45
N ARG A 172 0.44 -19.04 -3.02
CA ARG A 172 1.16 -20.27 -2.61
C ARG A 172 2.59 -20.03 -2.17
N ASP A 173 3.11 -18.81 -2.31
CA ASP A 173 4.50 -18.48 -1.99
C ASP A 173 4.65 -17.26 -1.06
N LEU A 174 3.53 -16.69 -0.58
CA LEU A 174 3.41 -15.47 0.24
C LEU A 174 3.85 -14.17 -0.44
N ILE A 175 4.45 -14.23 -1.64
CA ILE A 175 5.01 -13.08 -2.34
C ILE A 175 4.09 -12.61 -3.45
N HIS A 176 3.65 -13.53 -4.30
CA HIS A 176 2.75 -13.23 -5.40
C HIS A 176 1.32 -13.49 -4.96
N TRP A 177 0.42 -12.59 -5.33
CA TRP A 177 -0.98 -12.65 -4.90
C TRP A 177 -1.94 -12.25 -6.02
N GLU A 178 -3.08 -12.93 -6.08
CA GLU A 178 -4.24 -12.53 -6.89
C GLU A 178 -5.47 -12.33 -6.03
N ILE A 179 -6.42 -11.49 -6.47
CA ILE A 179 -7.74 -11.38 -5.83
C ILE A 179 -8.64 -12.43 -6.46
N ILE A 180 -9.08 -13.42 -5.68
CA ILE A 180 -9.93 -14.51 -6.16
C ILE A 180 -11.42 -14.23 -5.96
N GLY A 181 -11.77 -13.29 -5.08
CA GLY A 181 -13.16 -13.01 -4.72
C GLY A 181 -13.29 -11.86 -3.73
N HIS A 182 -14.50 -11.67 -3.23
CA HIS A 182 -14.84 -10.64 -2.25
C HIS A 182 -15.84 -11.19 -1.24
N ALA A 183 -15.73 -10.80 0.02
CA ALA A 183 -16.60 -11.33 1.07
C ALA A 183 -18.04 -10.81 0.95
N ILE A 184 -18.26 -9.64 0.34
CA ILE A 184 -19.60 -9.08 0.14
C ILE A 184 -19.76 -8.55 -1.28
N THR A 185 -20.52 -9.29 -2.09
CA THR A 185 -20.79 -9.00 -3.51
C THR A 185 -22.24 -8.66 -3.81
N ASP A 186 -23.15 -8.80 -2.83
CA ASP A 186 -24.54 -8.37 -2.97
C ASP A 186 -24.66 -6.88 -2.62
N PRO A 187 -25.11 -6.02 -3.56
CA PRO A 187 -25.32 -4.58 -3.32
C PRO A 187 -26.20 -4.26 -2.10
N GLN A 188 -27.21 -5.09 -1.82
CA GLN A 188 -28.13 -4.89 -0.70
C GLN A 188 -27.48 -5.25 0.65
N TRP A 189 -26.53 -6.17 0.65
CA TRP A 189 -25.82 -6.57 1.87
C TRP A 189 -24.67 -5.63 2.21
N ALA A 190 -24.08 -4.98 1.20
CA ALA A 190 -22.96 -4.06 1.37
C ALA A 190 -23.32 -2.83 2.23
N ALA A 191 -24.56 -2.33 2.11
CA ALA A 191 -25.09 -1.22 2.93
C ALA A 191 -24.16 0.01 2.97
N LEU A 192 -23.62 0.43 1.81
CA LEU A 192 -22.63 1.51 1.71
C LEU A 192 -23.21 2.88 1.30
N ASP A 193 -24.47 2.90 0.85
CA ASP A 193 -25.03 3.99 0.04
C ASP A 193 -24.90 5.41 0.60
N GLU A 194 -24.97 5.57 1.93
CA GLU A 194 -24.92 6.88 2.60
C GLU A 194 -23.57 7.17 3.26
N LEU A 195 -22.64 6.21 3.23
CA LEU A 195 -21.41 6.29 4.02
C LEU A 195 -20.38 7.21 3.38
N GLU A 196 -19.79 8.12 4.15
CA GLU A 196 -18.71 9.03 3.70
C GLU A 196 -17.38 8.29 3.46
N GLY A 197 -16.44 8.95 2.77
CA GLY A 197 -15.05 8.52 2.60
C GLY A 197 -14.42 7.93 3.88
N GLY A 198 -13.76 6.79 3.70
CA GLY A 198 -13.10 6.03 4.77
C GLY A 198 -14.01 5.41 5.84
N ARG A 199 -15.34 5.40 5.65
CA ARG A 199 -16.29 4.57 6.40
C ARG A 199 -16.45 3.20 5.72
N GLY A 200 -17.49 2.43 6.06
CA GLY A 200 -17.73 1.09 5.49
C GLY A 200 -16.93 0.02 6.21
N TYR A 201 -16.31 -0.91 5.47
CA TYR A 201 -15.64 -2.07 6.07
C TYR A 201 -14.18 -1.78 6.41
N TRP A 202 -13.90 -1.60 7.71
CA TRP A 202 -12.53 -1.49 8.26
C TRP A 202 -11.91 -2.88 8.48
N ALA A 203 -10.81 -2.94 9.24
CA ALA A 203 -9.95 -4.10 9.42
C ALA A 203 -10.72 -5.42 9.48
N PRO A 204 -10.56 -6.28 8.46
CA PRO A 204 -11.14 -7.60 8.45
C PRO A 204 -10.21 -8.64 9.07
N ASP A 205 -10.80 -9.78 9.44
CA ASP A 205 -10.07 -10.99 9.78
C ASP A 205 -10.60 -12.18 8.99
N ILE A 206 -9.69 -13.00 8.46
CA ILE A 206 -10.02 -14.30 7.86
C ILE A 206 -9.50 -15.43 8.75
N SER A 207 -10.35 -16.42 8.98
CA SER A 207 -10.05 -17.62 9.76
C SER A 207 -10.69 -18.84 9.10
N TYR A 208 -10.20 -20.02 9.46
CA TYR A 208 -10.66 -21.29 8.90
C TYR A 208 -10.84 -22.31 10.02
N ASP A 209 -12.00 -22.94 10.06
CA ASP A 209 -12.32 -24.01 11.00
C ASP A 209 -13.29 -25.01 10.37
N ASN A 210 -13.03 -26.30 10.56
CA ASN A 210 -13.92 -27.39 10.16
C ASN A 210 -14.48 -27.31 8.73
N GLY A 211 -13.63 -27.02 7.74
CA GLY A 211 -14.06 -26.98 6.33
C GLY A 211 -14.54 -25.62 5.86
N LYS A 212 -14.63 -24.62 6.74
CA LYS A 212 -15.30 -23.34 6.47
C LYS A 212 -14.39 -22.14 6.71
N PHE A 213 -14.46 -21.18 5.81
CA PHE A 213 -13.86 -19.85 5.96
C PHE A 213 -14.83 -18.92 6.67
N TYR A 214 -14.33 -18.18 7.64
CA TYR A 214 -15.04 -17.08 8.30
C TYR A 214 -14.31 -15.78 8.01
N VAL A 215 -15.05 -14.76 7.60
CA VAL A 215 -14.55 -13.40 7.48
C VAL A 215 -15.36 -12.51 8.41
N THR A 216 -14.67 -11.79 9.29
CA THR A 216 -15.28 -10.75 10.14
C THR A 216 -14.69 -9.39 9.80
N ALA A 217 -15.44 -8.32 10.03
CA ALA A 217 -14.95 -6.95 9.86
C ALA A 217 -15.75 -5.96 10.69
N THR A 218 -15.17 -4.78 10.97
CA THR A 218 -15.97 -3.66 11.49
C THR A 218 -16.75 -3.04 10.34
N TYR A 219 -18.07 -2.97 10.47
CA TYR A 219 -18.92 -2.11 9.67
C TYR A 219 -19.04 -0.73 10.34
N ARG A 220 -18.33 0.25 9.80
CA ARG A 220 -18.24 1.62 10.29
C ARG A 220 -19.29 2.52 9.61
N LEU A 221 -20.19 3.07 10.41
CA LEU A 221 -21.24 4.02 10.01
C LEU A 221 -20.71 5.46 9.93
N ASN A 222 -21.54 6.44 9.57
CA ASN A 222 -21.19 7.86 9.68
C ASN A 222 -21.20 8.34 11.14
N ASP A 223 -20.60 9.50 11.39
CA ASP A 223 -20.53 10.11 12.73
C ASP A 223 -21.79 10.94 13.07
N THR A 224 -22.94 10.55 12.53
CA THR A 224 -24.22 11.26 12.64
C THR A 224 -25.24 10.56 13.56
N GLY A 225 -25.04 9.26 13.85
CA GLY A 225 -25.93 8.46 14.69
C GLY A 225 -25.40 8.23 16.11
N THR A 226 -26.15 7.45 16.90
CA THR A 226 -25.73 6.97 18.23
C THR A 226 -24.88 5.70 18.18
N VAL A 227 -24.95 4.97 17.07
CA VAL A 227 -24.12 3.79 16.79
C VAL A 227 -23.15 4.15 15.67
N TYR A 228 -21.86 4.05 15.97
CA TYR A 228 -20.80 4.38 15.02
C TYR A 228 -20.26 3.17 14.27
N ARG A 229 -20.40 1.98 14.86
CA ARG A 229 -19.76 0.76 14.39
C ARG A 229 -20.46 -0.47 14.93
N LYS A 230 -20.47 -1.51 14.10
CA LYS A 230 -20.90 -2.86 14.42
C LYS A 230 -19.90 -3.85 13.86
N GLN A 231 -19.95 -5.10 14.29
CA GLN A 231 -19.14 -6.16 13.70
C GLN A 231 -20.03 -7.01 12.81
N ILE A 232 -19.45 -7.53 11.74
CA ILE A 232 -20.13 -8.47 10.85
C ILE A 232 -19.35 -9.77 10.78
N VAL A 233 -20.05 -10.90 10.61
CA VAL A 233 -19.46 -12.18 10.25
C VAL A 233 -20.14 -12.70 9.00
N VAL A 234 -19.34 -13.14 8.03
CA VAL A 234 -19.78 -13.92 6.87
C VAL A 234 -18.98 -15.21 6.80
N SER A 235 -19.55 -16.25 6.19
CA SER A 235 -18.86 -17.53 6.04
C SER A 235 -19.08 -18.18 4.68
N SER A 236 -18.14 -19.03 4.26
CA SER A 236 -18.23 -19.80 3.02
C SER A 236 -17.41 -21.09 3.12
N ASP A 237 -17.83 -22.13 2.40
CA ASP A 237 -17.06 -23.37 2.26
C ASP A 237 -15.92 -23.23 1.23
N ARG A 238 -15.86 -22.09 0.52
CA ARG A 238 -14.84 -21.78 -0.49
C ARG A 238 -14.24 -20.39 -0.23
N PRO A 239 -12.93 -20.19 -0.44
CA PRO A 239 -12.28 -18.92 -0.17
C PRO A 239 -12.73 -17.80 -1.12
N GLU A 240 -13.07 -18.11 -2.38
CA GLU A 240 -13.60 -17.13 -3.35
C GLU A 240 -15.07 -16.76 -3.10
N GLY A 241 -15.75 -17.52 -2.23
CA GLY A 241 -17.18 -17.40 -1.98
C GLY A 241 -18.08 -18.28 -2.86
N PRO A 242 -19.39 -17.98 -2.97
CA PRO A 242 -20.07 -16.86 -2.32
C PRO A 242 -20.09 -17.03 -0.80
N TYR A 243 -20.02 -15.92 -0.10
CA TYR A 243 -20.18 -15.86 1.34
C TYR A 243 -21.65 -15.68 1.73
N SER A 244 -21.98 -16.06 2.98
CA SER A 244 -23.30 -15.86 3.56
C SER A 244 -23.68 -14.38 3.67
N LYS A 245 -24.96 -14.09 3.86
CA LYS A 245 -25.41 -12.77 4.29
C LYS A 245 -24.68 -12.36 5.58
N PRO A 246 -24.22 -11.10 5.74
CA PRO A 246 -23.59 -10.62 6.97
C PRO A 246 -24.49 -10.81 8.20
N ALA A 247 -23.99 -11.60 9.15
CA ALA A 247 -24.53 -11.66 10.51
C ALA A 247 -23.96 -10.47 11.30
N VAL A 248 -24.82 -9.74 12.01
CA VAL A 248 -24.42 -8.52 12.73
C VAL A 248 -24.25 -8.83 14.21
N ILE A 249 -23.07 -8.53 14.74
CA ILE A 249 -22.76 -8.58 16.17
C ILE A 249 -22.74 -7.14 16.70
N ASP A 250 -23.69 -6.81 17.57
CA ASP A 250 -23.90 -5.45 18.09
C ASP A 250 -23.05 -5.17 19.34
N GLU A 251 -21.74 -5.38 19.20
CA GLU A 251 -20.74 -5.06 20.23
C GLU A 251 -19.89 -3.88 19.77
N ASP A 252 -19.81 -2.85 20.61
CA ASP A 252 -19.02 -1.65 20.32
C ASP A 252 -17.52 -1.98 20.37
N GLY A 253 -16.78 -1.61 19.34
CA GLY A 253 -15.37 -1.94 19.14
C GLY A 253 -14.98 -1.81 17.68
N ILE A 254 -13.70 -1.97 17.38
CA ILE A 254 -13.20 -2.20 16.02
C ILE A 254 -12.26 -3.39 16.00
N ASP A 255 -11.89 -3.76 14.78
CA ASP A 255 -10.89 -4.76 14.43
C ASP A 255 -11.25 -6.13 14.99
N PRO A 256 -12.43 -6.67 14.62
CA PRO A 256 -12.80 -8.00 15.05
C PRO A 256 -11.86 -9.04 14.45
N SER A 257 -11.46 -10.03 15.26
CA SER A 257 -10.83 -11.25 14.75
C SER A 257 -11.43 -12.49 15.39
N ILE A 258 -11.40 -13.63 14.70
CA ILE A 258 -11.99 -14.87 15.20
C ILE A 258 -10.89 -15.88 15.55
N PHE A 259 -10.96 -16.38 16.78
CA PHE A 259 -10.13 -17.47 17.28
C PHE A 259 -10.99 -18.72 17.51
N HIS A 260 -10.55 -19.85 16.96
CA HIS A 260 -11.24 -21.14 17.09
C HIS A 260 -10.45 -22.08 17.99
N GLU A 261 -11.12 -22.75 18.93
CA GLU A 261 -10.50 -23.76 19.79
C GLU A 261 -11.53 -24.81 20.24
N ASN A 262 -11.26 -26.08 19.95
CA ASN A 262 -12.05 -27.22 20.43
C ASN A 262 -13.56 -27.09 20.17
N GLY A 263 -13.94 -26.61 18.97
CA GLY A 263 -15.34 -26.38 18.58
C GLY A 263 -15.99 -25.14 19.18
N ARG A 264 -15.22 -24.29 19.89
CA ARG A 264 -15.67 -22.99 20.40
C ARG A 264 -15.07 -21.86 19.56
N HIS A 265 -15.78 -20.75 19.50
CA HIS A 265 -15.44 -19.61 18.65
C HIS A 265 -15.46 -18.33 19.46
N TYR A 266 -14.41 -17.53 19.33
CA TYR A 266 -14.24 -16.30 20.09
C TYR A 266 -13.96 -15.14 19.16
N MET A 267 -14.65 -14.03 19.36
CA MET A 267 -14.33 -12.77 18.70
C MET A 267 -13.46 -11.91 19.62
N LEU A 268 -12.37 -11.38 19.08
CA LEU A 268 -11.58 -10.33 19.73
C LEU A 268 -11.98 -8.95 19.23
N LEU A 269 -11.81 -7.90 20.05
CA LEU A 269 -12.13 -6.51 19.69
C LEU A 269 -11.18 -5.53 20.39
N ASN A 270 -11.03 -4.32 19.83
CA ASN A 270 -10.20 -3.25 20.41
C ASN A 270 -10.74 -2.63 21.73
N ARG A 271 -10.05 -1.57 22.19
CA ARG A 271 -10.08 -0.97 23.56
C ARG A 271 -9.27 -1.82 24.55
N GLY A 272 -8.02 -2.04 24.16
CA GLY A 272 -7.29 -3.24 24.53
C GLY A 272 -7.81 -4.44 23.73
N ALA A 273 -7.22 -5.60 23.90
CA ALA A 273 -7.79 -6.84 23.40
C ALA A 273 -8.89 -7.32 24.35
N ARG A 274 -10.15 -7.14 23.94
CA ARG A 274 -11.31 -7.77 24.56
C ARG A 274 -11.66 -9.06 23.83
N ILE A 275 -12.27 -10.01 24.52
CA ILE A 275 -12.75 -11.28 23.96
C ILE A 275 -14.21 -11.52 24.35
N LEU A 276 -15.00 -12.03 23.41
CA LEU A 276 -16.35 -12.56 23.63
C LEU A 276 -16.50 -13.91 22.92
N GLU A 277 -17.42 -14.73 23.38
CA GLU A 277 -17.74 -16.01 22.76
C GLU A 277 -18.89 -15.84 21.76
N LEU A 278 -18.75 -16.52 20.62
CA LEU A 278 -19.77 -16.64 19.59
C LEU A 278 -20.43 -18.02 19.67
N ASN A 279 -21.64 -18.15 19.13
CA ASN A 279 -22.28 -19.46 18.93
C ASN A 279 -21.57 -20.28 17.84
N ASP A 280 -21.97 -21.54 17.71
CA ASP A 280 -21.33 -22.56 16.84
C ASP A 280 -21.18 -22.16 15.35
N ASP A 281 -22.04 -21.28 14.83
CA ASP A 281 -21.96 -20.80 13.44
C ASP A 281 -21.40 -19.38 13.30
N CYS A 282 -20.88 -18.82 14.39
CA CYS A 282 -20.31 -17.47 14.49
C CYS A 282 -21.29 -16.33 14.18
N THR A 283 -22.61 -16.56 14.16
CA THR A 283 -23.59 -15.53 13.78
C THR A 283 -24.10 -14.68 14.96
N LYS A 284 -23.83 -15.08 16.20
CA LYS A 284 -24.34 -14.42 17.42
C LYS A 284 -23.32 -14.43 18.56
N GLN A 285 -23.25 -13.32 19.28
CA GLN A 285 -22.57 -13.22 20.58
C GLN A 285 -23.36 -13.96 21.66
N ILE A 286 -22.67 -14.78 22.45
CA ILE A 286 -23.26 -15.57 23.54
C ILE A 286 -22.61 -15.31 24.91
N SER A 287 -21.60 -14.43 24.97
CA SER A 287 -21.03 -13.93 26.23
C SER A 287 -20.78 -12.43 26.19
N GLU A 288 -20.64 -11.82 27.36
CA GLU A 288 -20.14 -10.45 27.48
C GLU A 288 -18.66 -10.37 27.04
N ALA A 289 -18.27 -9.22 26.47
CA ALA A 289 -16.88 -8.94 26.14
C ALA A 289 -16.04 -8.66 27.39
N LYS A 290 -14.86 -9.29 27.50
CA LYS A 290 -13.94 -9.17 28.65
C LYS A 290 -12.55 -8.77 28.20
N LEU A 291 -11.91 -7.85 28.91
CA LEU A 291 -10.55 -7.42 28.64
C LEU A 291 -9.53 -8.53 29.00
N LEU A 292 -8.68 -8.90 28.05
CA LEU A 292 -7.55 -9.82 28.25
C LEU A 292 -6.24 -9.06 28.49
N TYR A 293 -5.99 -8.04 27.69
CA TYR A 293 -4.75 -7.26 27.72
C TYR A 293 -5.01 -5.87 27.18
N TYR A 294 -4.53 -4.83 27.86
CA TYR A 294 -4.79 -3.45 27.42
C TYR A 294 -3.88 -2.99 26.27
N GLY A 295 -2.69 -3.58 26.13
CA GLY A 295 -1.64 -3.08 25.23
C GLY A 295 -0.38 -2.67 26.00
N ASP A 296 0.77 -2.79 25.33
CA ASP A 296 2.08 -2.53 25.92
C ASP A 296 2.30 -1.02 26.04
N GLN A 297 2.08 -0.33 24.92
CA GLN A 297 2.27 1.11 24.76
C GLN A 297 1.03 1.93 25.15
N LYS A 298 -0.15 1.31 25.23
CA LYS A 298 -1.40 1.85 25.80
C LYS A 298 -2.04 3.00 25.02
N ARG A 299 -1.51 3.35 23.85
CA ARG A 299 -2.09 4.36 22.94
C ARG A 299 -2.64 3.64 21.71
N ALA A 300 -3.94 3.82 21.47
CA ALA A 300 -4.67 3.19 20.36
C ALA A 300 -4.40 1.68 20.20
N PRO A 301 -4.55 0.86 21.27
CA PRO A 301 -4.47 -0.60 21.15
C PRO A 301 -5.65 -1.14 20.33
N GLU A 302 -5.31 -1.77 19.21
CA GLU A 302 -6.23 -2.22 18.16
C GLU A 302 -5.70 -3.47 17.42
N GLY A 303 -6.40 -3.98 16.41
CA GLY A 303 -5.99 -5.18 15.66
C GLY A 303 -5.66 -6.43 16.49
N PRO A 304 -6.48 -6.86 17.47
CA PRO A 304 -6.15 -8.01 18.31
C PRO A 304 -6.22 -9.33 17.53
N HIS A 305 -5.17 -10.15 17.59
CA HIS A 305 -5.17 -11.52 17.07
C HIS A 305 -4.64 -12.52 18.11
N LEU A 306 -5.31 -13.67 18.26
CA LEU A 306 -4.86 -14.77 19.11
C LEU A 306 -4.19 -15.88 18.29
N LEU A 307 -3.08 -16.38 18.82
CA LEU A 307 -2.39 -17.58 18.33
C LEU A 307 -2.10 -18.51 19.50
N LYS A 308 -2.49 -19.79 19.39
CA LYS A 308 -2.06 -20.80 20.35
C LYS A 308 -0.81 -21.52 19.86
N LYS A 309 0.26 -21.50 20.64
CA LYS A 309 1.54 -22.15 20.33
C LYS A 309 2.27 -22.55 21.61
N ASP A 310 2.84 -23.76 21.63
CA ASP A 310 3.69 -24.27 22.72
C ASP A 310 3.12 -24.09 24.14
N GLY A 311 1.80 -24.30 24.30
CA GLY A 311 1.11 -24.17 25.59
C GLY A 311 0.78 -22.73 26.02
N TYR A 312 1.02 -21.75 25.16
CA TYR A 312 0.66 -20.35 25.37
C TYR A 312 -0.38 -19.87 24.34
N TYR A 313 -1.17 -18.91 24.78
CA TYR A 313 -1.99 -18.02 23.95
C TYR A 313 -1.20 -16.73 23.77
N TYR A 314 -0.74 -16.44 22.56
CA TYR A 314 -0.10 -15.19 22.18
C TYR A 314 -1.16 -14.23 21.62
N LEU A 315 -1.16 -13.01 22.12
CA LEU A 315 -2.10 -11.96 21.79
C LEU A 315 -1.34 -10.80 21.16
N PHE A 316 -1.46 -10.68 19.85
CA PHE A 316 -0.87 -9.63 19.04
C PHE A 316 -1.81 -8.42 19.02
N LEU A 317 -1.23 -7.22 19.05
CA LEU A 317 -1.94 -5.94 18.95
C LEU A 317 -1.17 -4.97 18.06
N ALA A 318 -1.90 -4.12 17.35
CA ALA A 318 -1.40 -2.86 16.83
C ALA A 318 -1.47 -1.77 17.91
N GLU A 319 -0.48 -0.89 17.97
CA GLU A 319 -0.47 0.26 18.89
C GLU A 319 0.16 1.50 18.26
N GLY A 320 -0.03 2.66 18.88
CA GLY A 320 0.51 3.95 18.44
C GLY A 320 -0.36 4.69 17.42
N GLY A 321 -1.43 4.04 16.93
CA GLY A 321 -2.24 4.48 15.81
C GLY A 321 -1.57 4.22 14.46
N THR A 322 -2.28 4.45 13.36
CA THR A 322 -1.85 4.09 12.01
C THR A 322 -0.85 5.07 11.35
N GLY A 323 -0.12 5.89 12.13
CA GLY A 323 0.83 6.91 11.65
C GLY A 323 2.30 6.49 11.81
N MET A 324 3.24 7.44 11.90
CA MET A 324 4.68 7.17 12.07
C MET A 324 5.01 6.38 13.36
N GLY A 325 4.14 6.45 14.37
CA GLY A 325 4.31 5.75 15.65
C GLY A 325 3.80 4.30 15.66
N HIS A 326 3.22 3.83 14.54
CA HIS A 326 2.58 2.52 14.41
C HIS A 326 3.57 1.39 14.73
N ARG A 327 3.07 0.34 15.37
CA ARG A 327 3.87 -0.81 15.82
C ARG A 327 3.01 -2.04 16.03
N ILE A 328 3.66 -3.18 16.18
CA ILE A 328 3.06 -4.43 16.67
C ILE A 328 3.65 -4.75 18.04
N SER A 329 2.78 -5.06 19.00
CA SER A 329 3.14 -5.61 20.30
C SER A 329 2.50 -6.97 20.50
N VAL A 330 3.08 -7.77 21.39
CA VAL A 330 2.55 -9.08 21.75
C VAL A 330 2.64 -9.30 23.26
N ALA A 331 1.67 -10.03 23.79
CA ALA A 331 1.67 -10.54 25.16
C ALA A 331 1.25 -12.03 25.13
N ARG A 332 1.53 -12.80 26.18
CA ARG A 332 1.11 -14.22 26.23
C ARG A 332 0.54 -14.65 27.58
N SER A 333 -0.30 -15.68 27.58
CA SER A 333 -0.78 -16.35 28.79
C SER A 333 -0.87 -17.86 28.61
N LYS A 334 -0.77 -18.64 29.68
CA LYS A 334 -1.00 -20.11 29.64
C LYS A 334 -2.49 -20.48 29.63
N THR A 335 -3.34 -19.53 30.00
CA THR A 335 -4.80 -19.71 30.07
C THR A 335 -5.45 -18.63 29.23
N LEU A 336 -6.42 -18.99 28.38
CA LEU A 336 -7.08 -18.05 27.47
C LEU A 336 -7.61 -16.79 28.18
N MET A 337 -8.26 -16.98 29.34
CA MET A 337 -8.80 -15.91 30.20
C MET A 337 -7.86 -15.53 31.35
N GLY A 338 -6.56 -15.85 31.22
CA GLY A 338 -5.54 -15.54 32.22
C GLY A 338 -5.00 -14.12 32.10
N ASN A 339 -4.03 -13.80 32.95
CA ASN A 339 -3.26 -12.56 32.81
C ASN A 339 -2.22 -12.75 31.70
N TYR A 340 -2.14 -11.78 30.79
CA TYR A 340 -1.18 -11.77 29.70
C TYR A 340 0.07 -11.01 30.12
N GLU A 341 1.22 -11.69 30.08
CA GLU A 341 2.53 -11.05 30.30
C GLU A 341 3.01 -10.40 29.00
N PRO A 342 3.46 -9.13 29.01
CA PRO A 342 3.97 -8.47 27.81
C PRO A 342 5.31 -9.07 27.37
N CYS A 343 5.53 -9.12 26.06
CA CYS A 343 6.82 -9.50 25.49
C CYS A 343 7.90 -8.48 25.90
N PRO A 344 9.06 -8.93 26.44
CA PRO A 344 10.15 -8.04 26.82
C PRO A 344 10.83 -7.36 25.61
N TYR A 345 10.54 -7.82 24.39
CA TYR A 345 11.06 -7.27 23.14
C TYR A 345 10.05 -6.34 22.44
N ASN A 346 8.95 -5.96 23.10
CA ASN A 346 8.00 -5.03 22.51
C ASN A 346 8.62 -3.64 22.24
N PRO A 347 8.23 -2.98 21.14
CA PRO A 347 7.44 -3.53 20.04
C PRO A 347 8.25 -4.52 19.19
N ILE A 348 7.60 -5.62 18.80
CA ILE A 348 8.25 -6.67 17.98
C ILE A 348 8.39 -6.27 16.50
N MET A 349 7.70 -5.22 16.07
CA MET A 349 7.81 -4.59 14.75
C MET A 349 7.48 -3.10 14.88
N ARG A 350 8.34 -2.24 14.34
CA ARG A 350 8.14 -0.79 14.16
C ARG A 350 9.22 -0.24 13.22
N GLN A 351 8.91 0.80 12.44
CA GLN A 351 9.92 1.61 11.76
C GLN A 351 10.55 2.62 12.74
N MET A 352 11.88 2.60 12.85
CA MET A 352 12.65 3.43 13.78
C MET A 352 13.33 4.62 13.09
N ASP A 353 13.57 4.53 11.78
CA ASP A 353 14.09 5.63 10.97
C ASP A 353 12.92 6.43 10.39
N GLU A 354 12.76 7.69 10.82
CA GLU A 354 11.70 8.59 10.35
C GLU A 354 11.86 8.97 8.87
N GLY A 355 13.06 8.81 8.31
CA GLY A 355 13.37 9.10 6.91
C GLY A 355 13.27 7.90 5.97
N ALA A 356 13.09 6.69 6.49
CA ALA A 356 12.99 5.48 5.68
C ALA A 356 11.77 5.52 4.75
N ALA A 357 11.89 4.91 3.56
CA ALA A 357 10.84 4.90 2.55
C ALA A 357 9.56 4.19 3.04
N ILE A 358 9.71 3.08 3.77
CA ILE A 358 8.62 2.29 4.32
C ILE A 358 8.34 2.74 5.76
N GLN A 359 7.13 3.24 5.99
CA GLN A 359 6.64 3.79 7.25
C GLN A 359 5.34 3.12 7.68
N ARG A 360 4.75 3.59 8.79
CA ARG A 360 3.42 3.20 9.29
C ARG A 360 3.27 1.69 9.56
N CYS A 361 4.37 1.01 9.89
CA CYS A 361 4.40 -0.45 10.03
C CYS A 361 3.68 -0.95 11.29
N GLY A 362 2.59 -1.69 11.12
CA GLY A 362 1.82 -2.25 12.23
C GLY A 362 0.63 -3.08 11.75
N HIS A 363 -0.33 -3.36 12.64
CA HIS A 363 -1.55 -4.10 12.29
C HIS A 363 -1.26 -5.40 11.53
N GLY A 364 -0.48 -6.28 12.15
CA GLY A 364 -0.01 -7.50 11.51
C GLY A 364 -0.55 -8.77 12.15
N LYS A 365 -0.66 -9.82 11.32
CA LYS A 365 -1.09 -11.17 11.71
C LYS A 365 -0.01 -12.20 11.35
N PRO A 366 0.41 -13.06 12.30
CA PRO A 366 1.41 -14.09 12.03
C PRO A 366 0.83 -15.26 11.24
N VAL A 367 1.66 -15.86 10.38
CA VAL A 367 1.36 -17.10 9.67
C VAL A 367 2.57 -18.03 9.72
N CYS A 368 2.32 -19.34 9.85
CA CYS A 368 3.34 -20.37 9.76
C CYS A 368 3.20 -21.14 8.45
N THR A 369 4.30 -21.29 7.70
CA THR A 369 4.32 -22.06 6.46
C THR A 369 4.20 -23.57 6.72
N GLN A 370 3.94 -24.35 5.68
CA GLN A 370 3.97 -25.81 5.75
C GLN A 370 5.36 -26.37 6.11
N ASN A 371 6.42 -25.55 5.97
CA ASN A 371 7.79 -25.92 6.29
C ASN A 371 8.22 -25.47 7.71
N GLY A 372 7.30 -24.87 8.48
CA GLY A 372 7.57 -24.44 9.86
C GLY A 372 8.19 -23.04 10.00
N GLU A 373 8.41 -22.34 8.90
CA GLU A 373 8.85 -20.94 8.91
C GLU A 373 7.70 -20.03 9.34
N TRP A 374 8.01 -18.96 10.06
CA TRP A 374 7.01 -17.99 10.50
C TRP A 374 7.22 -16.65 9.82
N TYR A 375 6.12 -16.01 9.46
CA TYR A 375 6.10 -14.69 8.87
C TYR A 375 5.05 -13.81 9.55
N MET A 376 5.29 -12.51 9.53
CA MET A 376 4.32 -11.49 9.89
C MET A 376 3.89 -10.78 8.61
N VAL A 377 2.60 -10.84 8.29
CA VAL A 377 2.00 -9.94 7.29
C VAL A 377 1.52 -8.71 8.03
N TYR A 378 1.83 -7.51 7.55
CA TYR A 378 1.49 -6.26 8.24
C TYR A 378 1.29 -5.11 7.25
N LEU A 379 0.58 -4.07 7.66
CA LEU A 379 0.40 -2.89 6.82
C LEU A 379 1.61 -1.96 6.90
N CYS A 380 1.89 -1.24 5.83
CA CYS A 380 2.86 -0.15 5.77
C CYS A 380 2.37 0.98 4.87
N GLY A 381 3.15 2.06 4.74
CA GLY A 381 2.94 3.08 3.70
C GLY A 381 4.28 3.57 3.17
N ARG A 382 4.34 3.88 1.87
CA ARG A 382 5.50 4.52 1.25
C ARG A 382 5.30 6.02 1.13
N MET A 383 6.23 6.77 1.72
CA MET A 383 6.16 8.24 1.80
C MET A 383 6.85 8.90 0.61
N ILE A 384 6.25 9.96 0.07
CA ILE A 384 6.81 10.80 -0.99
C ILE A 384 6.67 12.29 -0.65
N GLY A 385 7.54 13.13 -1.22
CA GLY A 385 7.53 14.57 -0.99
C GLY A 385 7.62 14.93 0.49
N ASP A 386 6.73 15.81 0.95
CA ASP A 386 6.68 16.31 2.34
C ASP A 386 5.98 15.35 3.32
N GLY A 387 6.03 14.04 3.08
CA GLY A 387 5.45 13.01 3.96
C GLY A 387 4.06 12.50 3.54
N TYR A 388 3.77 12.45 2.24
CA TYR A 388 2.50 11.97 1.71
C TYR A 388 2.54 10.48 1.37
N SER A 389 1.51 9.72 1.77
CA SER A 389 1.33 8.31 1.40
C SER A 389 0.26 8.13 0.32
N MET A 390 0.57 8.58 -0.90
CA MET A 390 -0.41 8.65 -2.01
C MET A 390 -1.01 7.31 -2.43
N LEU A 391 -0.25 6.22 -2.30
CA LEU A 391 -0.74 4.87 -2.61
C LEU A 391 -1.67 4.32 -1.52
N GLY A 392 -1.87 5.08 -0.44
CA GLY A 392 -2.56 4.64 0.75
C GLY A 392 -1.67 3.74 1.60
N ARG A 393 -2.32 2.83 2.32
CA ARG A 393 -1.67 1.80 3.12
C ARG A 393 -1.58 0.49 2.32
N GLU A 394 -0.36 -0.04 2.24
CA GLU A 394 0.08 -1.20 1.48
C GLU A 394 0.30 -2.40 2.42
N THR A 395 0.54 -3.60 1.88
CA THR A 395 0.84 -4.80 2.68
C THR A 395 2.29 -5.25 2.49
N ALA A 396 2.99 -5.49 3.60
CA ALA A 396 4.36 -5.99 3.67
C ALA A 396 4.45 -7.33 4.42
N LEU A 397 5.60 -7.99 4.28
CA LEU A 397 5.91 -9.30 4.84
C LEU A 397 7.33 -9.31 5.41
N ASP A 398 7.51 -9.84 6.61
CA ASP A 398 8.84 -10.10 7.17
C ASP A 398 8.87 -11.39 8.00
N PRO A 399 10.03 -12.08 8.07
CA PRO A 399 10.18 -13.31 8.83
C PRO A 399 10.02 -13.05 10.34
N VAL A 400 9.47 -14.03 11.04
CA VAL A 400 9.36 -14.06 12.49
C VAL A 400 10.29 -15.15 13.01
N SER A 401 11.22 -14.77 13.88
CA SER A 401 12.00 -15.74 14.66
C SER A 401 11.45 -15.84 16.07
N TRP A 402 11.57 -17.03 16.65
CA TRP A 402 11.19 -17.30 18.03
C TRP A 402 12.44 -17.38 18.90
N THR A 403 12.51 -16.55 19.94
CA THR A 403 13.61 -16.56 20.91
C THR A 403 13.61 -17.86 21.72
N ALA A 404 14.73 -18.16 22.37
CA ALA A 404 14.87 -19.37 23.19
C ALA A 404 13.87 -19.45 24.35
N ASP A 405 13.41 -18.31 24.87
CA ASP A 405 12.37 -18.19 25.90
C ASP A 405 10.94 -18.06 25.32
N GLY A 406 10.79 -18.26 24.01
CA GLY A 406 9.51 -18.44 23.33
C GLY A 406 8.78 -17.14 22.96
N TRP A 407 9.49 -16.07 22.62
CA TRP A 407 8.89 -14.81 22.14
C TRP A 407 9.10 -14.63 20.63
N PRO A 408 8.09 -14.14 19.89
CA PRO A 408 8.28 -13.81 18.49
C PRO A 408 8.96 -12.43 18.36
N VAL A 409 9.89 -12.32 17.42
CA VAL A 409 10.46 -11.03 16.98
C VAL A 409 10.41 -10.96 15.46
N VAL A 410 9.99 -9.82 14.91
CA VAL A 410 9.87 -9.66 13.46
C VAL A 410 11.17 -9.09 12.91
N ASN A 411 11.70 -9.68 11.83
CA ASN A 411 12.91 -9.26 11.14
C ASN A 411 14.11 -8.99 12.08
N GLY A 412 14.23 -9.76 13.16
CA GLY A 412 15.27 -9.56 14.18
C GLY A 412 15.30 -8.16 14.80
N LEU A 413 14.14 -7.50 14.92
CA LEU A 413 13.96 -6.13 15.44
C LEU A 413 14.64 -5.02 14.61
N LYS A 414 14.99 -5.30 13.34
CA LYS A 414 15.56 -4.31 12.43
C LYS A 414 14.52 -3.35 11.84
N GLY A 415 13.24 -3.54 12.15
CA GLY A 415 12.13 -2.85 11.48
C GLY A 415 11.76 -3.52 10.15
N PRO A 416 10.96 -2.86 9.30
CA PRO A 416 10.54 -3.41 8.02
C PRO A 416 11.74 -3.59 7.08
N SER A 417 11.83 -4.72 6.40
CA SER A 417 12.80 -4.88 5.31
C SER A 417 12.33 -4.14 4.05
N VAL A 418 13.29 -3.64 3.26
CA VAL A 418 13.05 -3.23 1.87
C VAL A 418 13.22 -4.44 0.95
N LEU A 419 14.37 -5.12 1.06
CA LEU A 419 14.69 -6.34 0.33
C LEU A 419 14.89 -7.50 1.32
N GLN A 420 14.27 -8.64 1.06
CA GLN A 420 14.29 -9.79 1.96
C GLN A 420 14.36 -11.12 1.20
N LYS A 421 14.92 -12.15 1.82
CA LYS A 421 14.97 -13.50 1.26
C LYS A 421 13.57 -14.08 1.16
N ARG A 422 13.22 -14.64 0.00
CA ARG A 422 11.92 -15.32 -0.20
C ARG A 422 11.74 -16.48 0.78
N PRO A 423 10.49 -16.77 1.19
CA PRO A 423 10.18 -18.02 1.89
C PRO A 423 10.68 -19.23 1.12
N ASP A 424 11.05 -20.29 1.86
CA ASP A 424 11.46 -21.57 1.27
C ASP A 424 10.24 -22.32 0.73
N LEU A 425 9.61 -21.75 -0.29
CA LEU A 425 8.40 -22.20 -0.95
C LEU A 425 8.62 -22.19 -2.47
N PRO A 426 8.00 -23.12 -3.21
CA PRO A 426 8.02 -23.06 -4.67
C PRO A 426 7.49 -21.73 -5.18
N VAL A 427 8.18 -21.11 -6.13
CA VAL A 427 7.71 -19.89 -6.79
C VAL A 427 6.35 -20.18 -7.40
N TRP A 428 5.40 -19.32 -7.09
CA TRP A 428 4.06 -19.35 -7.66
C TRP A 428 3.77 -18.00 -8.28
N MET A 429 3.13 -18.01 -9.44
CA MET A 429 2.68 -16.81 -10.14
C MET A 429 1.18 -16.95 -10.39
N PRO A 430 0.40 -15.88 -10.18
CA PRO A 430 -1.02 -15.88 -10.52
C PRO A 430 -1.22 -16.01 -12.03
N GLU A 431 -2.40 -16.48 -12.43
CA GLU A 431 -2.76 -16.55 -13.85
C GLU A 431 -2.99 -15.14 -14.42
N GLU A 432 -2.71 -14.95 -15.71
CA GLU A 432 -3.02 -13.67 -16.38
C GLU A 432 -4.54 -13.47 -16.46
N GLU A 433 -5.01 -12.33 -15.95
CA GLU A 433 -6.41 -11.96 -16.04
C GLU A 433 -6.74 -11.41 -17.44
N PRO A 434 -7.98 -11.61 -17.94
CA PRO A 434 -8.38 -11.05 -19.23
C PRO A 434 -8.42 -9.52 -19.22
N ASP A 435 -7.95 -8.91 -20.30
CA ASP A 435 -7.95 -7.45 -20.51
C ASP A 435 -9.37 -6.84 -20.61
N ILE A 436 -10.37 -7.64 -21.01
CA ILE A 436 -11.75 -7.19 -21.29
C ILE A 436 -12.74 -8.00 -20.45
N GLY A 437 -13.60 -7.30 -19.69
CA GLY A 437 -14.66 -7.91 -18.89
C GLY A 437 -14.60 -7.49 -17.42
N TRP A 438 -15.46 -8.08 -16.58
CA TRP A 438 -15.32 -7.92 -15.14
C TRP A 438 -14.01 -8.57 -14.70
N ASN A 439 -13.26 -7.82 -13.89
CA ASN A 439 -12.00 -8.23 -13.30
C ASN A 439 -12.04 -7.84 -11.80
N PRO A 440 -11.56 -8.69 -10.87
CA PRO A 440 -11.54 -8.40 -9.43
C PRO A 440 -10.80 -7.12 -9.01
N LYS A 441 -9.98 -6.52 -9.88
CA LYS A 441 -9.32 -5.22 -9.68
C LYS A 441 -10.27 -4.02 -9.76
N TRP A 442 -11.39 -4.17 -10.47
CA TRP A 442 -12.37 -3.10 -10.65
C TRP A 442 -13.21 -2.90 -9.38
N MET A 443 -13.38 -1.64 -9.01
CA MET A 443 -14.20 -1.25 -7.86
C MET A 443 -15.01 -0.01 -8.16
N THR A 444 -16.00 0.22 -7.31
CA THR A 444 -16.83 1.43 -7.27
C THR A 444 -16.80 1.97 -5.84
N PRO A 445 -16.89 3.28 -5.60
CA PRO A 445 -16.79 3.83 -4.25
C PRO A 445 -17.95 3.44 -3.34
N ARG A 446 -19.06 2.93 -3.88
CA ARG A 446 -20.21 2.32 -3.20
C ARG A 446 -20.84 1.36 -4.22
N ALA A 447 -21.79 0.51 -3.81
CA ALA A 447 -22.47 -0.36 -4.77
C ALA A 447 -23.09 0.46 -5.92
N PRO A 448 -22.80 0.13 -7.19
CA PRO A 448 -23.31 0.91 -8.32
C PRO A 448 -24.83 0.79 -8.40
N GLU A 449 -25.46 1.77 -9.03
CA GLU A 449 -26.88 1.65 -9.34
C GLU A 449 -27.14 0.41 -10.21
N PRO A 450 -28.35 -0.17 -10.21
CA PRO A 450 -28.72 -1.17 -11.20
C PRO A 450 -28.43 -0.65 -12.61
N GLU A 451 -27.69 -1.44 -13.39
CA GLU A 451 -27.23 -1.08 -14.73
C GLU A 451 -26.31 0.14 -14.79
N GLY A 452 -25.72 0.50 -13.65
CA GLY A 452 -24.78 1.60 -13.48
C GLY A 452 -23.49 1.39 -14.26
N ILE A 453 -22.94 0.17 -14.16
CA ILE A 453 -21.74 -0.29 -14.87
C ILE A 453 -22.11 -1.55 -15.65
N ARG A 454 -21.80 -1.59 -16.94
CA ARG A 454 -21.95 -2.79 -17.78
C ARG A 454 -20.66 -3.07 -18.53
N PHE A 455 -20.14 -4.28 -18.38
CA PHE A 455 -19.05 -4.80 -19.20
C PHE A 455 -19.65 -5.43 -20.45
N LEU A 456 -19.32 -4.86 -21.61
CA LEU A 456 -19.75 -5.29 -22.94
C LEU A 456 -18.56 -5.93 -23.66
N SER A 457 -18.82 -6.72 -24.70
CA SER A 457 -17.74 -7.26 -25.55
C SER A 457 -16.93 -6.16 -26.26
N SER A 458 -17.50 -4.96 -26.38
CA SER A 458 -16.86 -3.80 -27.01
C SER A 458 -16.18 -2.85 -26.03
N GLY A 459 -16.33 -3.02 -24.72
CA GLY A 459 -15.83 -2.07 -23.72
C GLY A 459 -16.72 -1.96 -22.48
N ILE A 460 -16.69 -0.82 -21.81
CA ILE A 460 -17.40 -0.56 -20.55
C ILE A 460 -18.41 0.57 -20.76
N ARG A 461 -19.68 0.30 -20.45
CA ARG A 461 -20.74 1.32 -20.46
C ARG A 461 -20.99 1.80 -19.03
N ILE A 462 -20.90 3.11 -18.83
CA ILE A 462 -21.26 3.80 -17.58
C ILE A 462 -22.55 4.57 -17.78
N LYS A 463 -23.54 4.32 -16.92
CA LYS A 463 -24.71 5.19 -16.76
C LYS A 463 -24.30 6.40 -15.92
N GLY A 464 -24.34 7.58 -16.53
CA GLY A 464 -23.88 8.80 -15.86
C GLY A 464 -24.64 9.07 -14.55
N SER A 465 -23.90 9.46 -13.52
CA SER A 465 -24.45 9.85 -12.22
C SER A 465 -25.31 11.09 -12.34
N ARG A 466 -26.46 11.12 -11.67
CA ARG A 466 -27.26 12.35 -11.55
C ARG A 466 -26.60 13.42 -10.69
N PHE A 467 -25.73 12.99 -9.80
CA PHE A 467 -25.04 13.83 -8.83
C PHE A 467 -23.58 14.06 -9.27
N PRO A 468 -23.00 15.23 -8.95
CA PRO A 468 -21.58 15.48 -9.19
C PRO A 468 -20.71 14.53 -8.36
N LEU A 469 -19.46 14.32 -8.78
CA LEU A 469 -18.51 13.41 -8.12
C LEU A 469 -18.25 13.72 -6.64
N ARG A 470 -18.49 14.97 -6.21
CA ARG A 470 -18.39 15.41 -4.81
C ARG A 470 -19.53 14.98 -3.90
N ASP A 471 -20.53 14.30 -4.45
CA ASP A 471 -21.69 13.81 -3.73
C ASP A 471 -21.55 12.30 -3.48
N VAL A 472 -21.85 11.85 -2.27
CA VAL A 472 -21.82 10.43 -1.89
C VAL A 472 -22.75 9.58 -2.78
N ALA A 473 -23.80 10.18 -3.34
CA ALA A 473 -24.73 9.54 -4.26
C ALA A 473 -24.15 9.30 -5.68
N ALA A 474 -22.96 9.80 -5.99
CA ALA A 474 -22.25 9.51 -7.24
C ALA A 474 -21.56 8.14 -7.20
N LYS A 475 -22.34 7.08 -7.44
CA LYS A 475 -21.89 5.68 -7.26
C LYS A 475 -21.31 5.02 -8.50
N ASN A 476 -21.67 5.48 -9.70
CA ASN A 476 -21.26 4.88 -10.97
C ASN A 476 -19.89 5.42 -11.44
N ILE A 477 -18.88 5.25 -10.59
CA ILE A 477 -17.48 5.63 -10.84
C ILE A 477 -16.69 4.33 -10.81
N LEU A 478 -16.11 3.91 -11.93
CA LEU A 478 -15.38 2.65 -12.03
C LEU A 478 -13.89 2.90 -11.92
N LEU A 479 -13.24 2.28 -10.94
CA LEU A 479 -11.90 2.62 -10.47
C LEU A 479 -11.01 1.39 -10.34
N GLN A 480 -9.71 1.58 -10.55
CA GLN A 480 -8.64 0.69 -10.11
C GLN A 480 -7.75 1.39 -9.08
N ARG A 481 -7.09 0.61 -8.22
CA ARG A 481 -6.13 1.13 -7.24
C ARG A 481 -4.92 1.71 -7.98
N GLN A 482 -4.41 2.85 -7.51
CA GLN A 482 -3.08 3.30 -7.90
C GLN A 482 -2.04 2.42 -7.17
N THR A 483 -1.23 1.66 -7.91
CA THR A 483 -0.23 0.72 -7.36
C THR A 483 1.21 1.20 -7.53
N SER A 484 1.43 2.20 -8.38
CA SER A 484 2.73 2.82 -8.62
C SER A 484 2.69 4.34 -8.47
N PHE A 485 3.84 4.93 -8.14
CA PHE A 485 4.03 6.39 -8.18
C PHE A 485 4.18 6.91 -9.61
N CYS A 486 4.66 6.06 -10.53
CA CYS A 486 4.85 6.37 -11.94
C CYS A 486 4.03 5.41 -12.79
N PHE A 487 3.03 5.92 -13.51
CA PHE A 487 2.15 5.11 -14.35
C PHE A 487 1.43 5.97 -15.39
N THR A 488 0.84 5.30 -16.38
CA THR A 488 -0.13 5.91 -17.28
C THR A 488 -1.48 5.21 -17.17
N ALA A 489 -2.56 5.99 -17.30
CA ALA A 489 -3.89 5.45 -17.51
C ALA A 489 -4.52 6.09 -18.75
N GLU A 490 -5.03 5.28 -19.66
CA GLU A 490 -5.60 5.70 -20.94
C GLU A 490 -6.91 4.96 -21.24
N THR A 491 -7.84 5.63 -21.92
CA THR A 491 -9.06 5.01 -22.45
C THR A 491 -9.52 5.74 -23.72
N GLU A 492 -10.26 5.06 -24.58
CA GLU A 492 -11.01 5.71 -25.65
C GLU A 492 -12.47 5.89 -25.24
N LEU A 493 -12.97 7.12 -25.27
CA LEU A 493 -14.40 7.42 -25.09
C LEU A 493 -15.07 7.55 -26.46
N VAL A 494 -16.19 6.86 -26.66
CA VAL A 494 -17.13 7.20 -27.73
C VAL A 494 -17.95 8.38 -27.24
N ILE A 495 -17.70 9.57 -27.79
CA ILE A 495 -18.27 10.82 -27.28
C ILE A 495 -19.81 10.74 -27.33
N PRO A 496 -20.50 10.74 -26.18
CA PRO A 496 -21.95 10.66 -26.17
C PRO A 496 -22.55 12.00 -26.62
N GLY A 497 -23.85 11.98 -26.96
CA GLY A 497 -24.62 13.20 -27.23
C GLY A 497 -24.85 14.00 -25.94
N LEU A 498 -23.83 14.74 -25.49
CA LEU A 498 -23.88 15.50 -24.24
C LEU A 498 -24.85 16.68 -24.36
N THR A 499 -25.50 17.03 -23.26
CA THR A 499 -26.21 18.30 -23.06
C THR A 499 -25.51 19.17 -22.03
N GLY A 500 -25.94 20.43 -21.88
CA GLY A 500 -25.41 21.36 -20.87
C GLY A 500 -25.27 20.73 -19.48
N GLY A 501 -24.07 20.81 -18.91
CA GLY A 501 -23.76 20.29 -17.57
C GLY A 501 -23.48 18.78 -17.49
N GLN A 502 -23.44 18.08 -18.63
CA GLN A 502 -23.03 16.68 -18.69
C GLN A 502 -21.55 16.53 -19.05
N GLU A 503 -20.96 15.44 -18.58
CA GLU A 503 -19.57 15.12 -18.84
C GLU A 503 -19.28 13.62 -18.72
N ALA A 504 -18.19 13.19 -19.36
CA ALA A 504 -17.64 11.85 -19.22
C ALA A 504 -16.12 11.88 -19.45
N GLY A 505 -15.38 11.05 -18.72
CA GLY A 505 -13.92 11.00 -18.89
C GLY A 505 -13.17 10.17 -17.86
N LEU A 506 -11.90 10.51 -17.69
CA LEU A 506 -10.97 9.91 -16.72
C LEU A 506 -10.99 10.66 -15.40
N VAL A 507 -10.76 9.94 -14.30
CA VAL A 507 -10.66 10.51 -12.96
C VAL A 507 -9.52 9.86 -12.17
N CYS A 508 -8.73 10.68 -11.47
CA CYS A 508 -7.93 10.28 -10.33
C CYS A 508 -8.72 10.64 -9.07
N TYR A 509 -9.10 9.65 -8.28
CA TYR A 509 -10.09 9.75 -7.22
C TYR A 509 -9.52 9.27 -5.90
N TYR A 510 -9.82 9.95 -4.79
CA TYR A 510 -9.54 9.41 -3.45
C TYR A 510 -10.85 9.10 -2.72
N ASP A 511 -11.72 10.09 -2.61
CA ASP A 511 -13.07 10.02 -2.08
C ASP A 511 -13.91 11.17 -2.67
N GLU A 512 -15.16 11.33 -2.24
CA GLU A 512 -16.01 12.45 -2.70
C GLU A 512 -15.41 13.83 -2.40
N ASN A 513 -14.48 13.91 -1.46
CA ASN A 513 -13.88 15.15 -1.01
C ASN A 513 -12.70 15.58 -1.88
N THR A 514 -12.00 14.65 -2.52
CA THR A 514 -10.86 14.98 -3.38
C THR A 514 -10.73 14.11 -4.64
N TRP A 515 -10.65 14.78 -5.78
CA TRP A 515 -10.46 14.16 -7.09
C TRP A 515 -9.95 15.16 -8.13
N VAL A 516 -9.36 14.66 -9.21
CA VAL A 516 -9.08 15.42 -10.43
C VAL A 516 -9.53 14.63 -11.65
N CYS A 517 -10.16 15.29 -12.61
CA CYS A 517 -10.69 14.64 -13.79
C CYS A 517 -10.28 15.34 -15.08
N LEU A 518 -10.18 14.55 -16.16
CA LEU A 518 -10.09 15.00 -17.54
C LEU A 518 -11.38 14.57 -18.25
N ALA A 519 -12.18 15.53 -18.68
CA ALA A 519 -13.51 15.25 -19.18
C ALA A 519 -13.79 15.90 -20.54
N VAL A 520 -14.60 15.20 -21.33
CA VAL A 520 -15.35 15.80 -22.44
C VAL A 520 -16.64 16.36 -21.86
N CYS A 521 -16.88 17.65 -22.09
CA CYS A 521 -18.02 18.38 -21.60
C CYS A 521 -18.78 19.03 -22.77
N ARG A 522 -20.01 19.49 -22.51
CA ARG A 522 -20.76 20.31 -23.46
C ARG A 522 -21.55 21.42 -22.78
N GLU A 523 -21.46 22.61 -23.36
CA GLU A 523 -22.40 23.71 -23.16
C GLU A 523 -23.11 23.97 -24.50
N ASN A 524 -22.62 24.93 -25.29
CA ASN A 524 -23.06 25.14 -26.68
C ASN A 524 -22.31 24.24 -27.67
N SER A 525 -21.01 24.06 -27.44
CA SER A 525 -20.11 23.21 -28.22
C SER A 525 -19.41 22.22 -27.28
N TYR A 526 -18.82 21.16 -27.84
CA TYR A 526 -17.98 20.25 -27.06
C TYR A 526 -16.65 20.89 -26.70
N TYR A 527 -16.14 20.59 -25.52
CA TYR A 527 -14.84 21.04 -25.05
C TYR A 527 -14.21 20.02 -24.10
N ILE A 528 -12.90 20.12 -23.94
CA ILE A 528 -12.12 19.41 -22.94
C ILE A 528 -11.91 20.32 -21.73
N GLN A 529 -12.03 19.75 -20.54
CA GLN A 529 -11.84 20.44 -19.28
C GLN A 529 -11.15 19.50 -18.29
N VAL A 530 -10.07 20.00 -17.67
CA VAL A 530 -9.50 19.40 -16.46
C VAL A 530 -10.06 20.15 -15.25
N LYS A 531 -10.49 19.40 -14.23
CA LYS A 531 -11.10 19.95 -12.99
C LYS A 531 -10.57 19.23 -11.77
N GLU A 532 -10.20 19.99 -10.75
CA GLU A 532 -9.82 19.49 -9.43
C GLU A 532 -10.92 19.86 -8.43
N HIS A 533 -11.23 18.93 -7.53
CA HIS A 533 -12.02 19.17 -6.33
C HIS A 533 -11.13 18.90 -5.13
N ILE A 534 -11.00 19.90 -4.26
CA ILE A 534 -10.11 19.90 -3.11
C ILE A 534 -10.92 20.38 -1.91
N GLY A 535 -11.61 19.45 -1.28
CA GLY A 535 -12.47 19.73 -0.15
C GLY A 535 -13.68 20.58 -0.52
N ASP A 536 -13.66 21.87 -0.21
CA ASP A 536 -14.71 22.82 -0.56
C ASP A 536 -14.40 23.65 -1.81
N LYS A 537 -13.22 23.45 -2.40
CA LYS A 537 -12.71 24.24 -3.53
C LYS A 537 -12.72 23.45 -4.83
N ASP A 538 -13.30 24.06 -5.86
CA ASP A 538 -13.18 23.59 -7.25
C ASP A 538 -12.15 24.44 -8.01
N VAL A 539 -11.24 23.80 -8.73
CA VAL A 539 -10.28 24.44 -9.64
C VAL A 539 -10.55 23.99 -11.06
N LEU A 540 -10.80 24.94 -11.96
CA LEU A 540 -11.02 24.69 -13.39
C LEU A 540 -9.79 25.16 -14.17
N HIS A 541 -9.20 24.25 -14.93
CA HIS A 541 -8.10 24.57 -15.86
C HIS A 541 -8.62 25.21 -17.15
N GLU A 542 -7.74 25.53 -18.10
CA GLU A 542 -8.15 26.13 -19.37
C GLU A 542 -9.11 25.21 -20.15
N ARG A 543 -10.17 25.79 -20.72
CA ARG A 543 -11.12 25.11 -21.61
C ARG A 543 -10.52 24.99 -23.00
N GLN A 544 -10.53 23.80 -23.57
CA GLN A 544 -10.09 23.58 -24.95
C GLN A 544 -11.27 23.17 -25.82
N MET A 545 -11.64 24.02 -26.78
CA MET A 545 -12.79 23.78 -27.65
C MET A 545 -12.49 22.67 -28.66
N LEU A 546 -13.45 21.75 -28.86
CA LEU A 546 -13.37 20.76 -29.93
C LEU A 546 -13.88 21.34 -31.26
N PRO A 547 -13.34 20.91 -32.42
CA PRO A 547 -13.50 21.60 -33.70
C PRO A 547 -14.91 21.53 -34.31
N CYS A 548 -15.77 20.62 -33.85
CA CYS A 548 -17.12 20.41 -34.38
C CYS A 548 -18.02 19.65 -33.40
N ASP A 549 -19.25 19.33 -33.81
CA ASP A 549 -20.02 18.29 -33.13
C ASP A 549 -19.27 16.96 -33.25
N CYS A 550 -18.81 16.47 -32.10
CA CYS A 550 -17.99 15.28 -32.01
C CYS A 550 -18.78 14.07 -31.51
N SER A 551 -20.12 14.16 -31.39
CA SER A 551 -20.94 13.04 -30.97
C SER A 551 -20.72 11.81 -31.85
N GLY A 552 -20.52 10.65 -31.24
CA GLY A 552 -20.21 9.39 -31.90
C GLY A 552 -18.76 9.22 -32.37
N LYS A 553 -17.93 10.29 -32.36
CA LYS A 553 -16.49 10.16 -32.61
C LYS A 553 -15.79 9.56 -31.40
N LYS A 554 -14.64 8.94 -31.64
CA LYS A 554 -13.74 8.46 -30.58
C LYS A 554 -12.79 9.55 -30.14
N ILE A 555 -12.48 9.58 -28.85
CA ILE A 555 -11.43 10.42 -28.27
C ILE A 555 -10.62 9.61 -27.28
N SER A 556 -9.31 9.57 -27.45
CA SER A 556 -8.40 9.02 -26.43
C SER A 556 -8.22 10.08 -25.34
N LEU A 557 -8.34 9.65 -24.09
CA LEU A 557 -8.08 10.42 -22.89
C LEU A 557 -6.97 9.71 -22.13
N LYS A 558 -5.96 10.46 -21.66
CA LYS A 558 -4.81 9.89 -20.97
C LYS A 558 -4.35 10.77 -19.81
N VAL A 559 -3.96 10.13 -18.71
CA VAL A 559 -3.18 10.72 -17.63
C VAL A 559 -1.81 10.04 -17.54
N GLU A 560 -0.76 10.84 -17.47
CA GLU A 560 0.60 10.43 -17.17
C GLU A 560 0.92 10.92 -15.75
N THR A 561 1.29 10.01 -14.85
CA THR A 561 1.57 10.31 -13.44
C THR A 561 3.04 10.09 -13.14
N GLU A 562 3.65 11.08 -12.48
CA GLU A 562 5.02 11.05 -11.96
C GLU A 562 4.99 11.59 -10.53
N TYR A 563 4.93 10.69 -9.54
CA TYR A 563 4.78 11.02 -8.11
C TYR A 563 3.56 11.90 -7.84
N LEU A 564 3.76 13.19 -7.52
CA LEU A 564 2.70 14.17 -7.27
C LEU A 564 2.23 14.88 -8.55
N LYS A 565 2.96 14.77 -9.67
CA LYS A 565 2.65 15.46 -10.92
C LYS A 565 1.68 14.66 -11.78
N ARG A 566 0.73 15.33 -12.43
CA ARG A 566 -0.17 14.76 -13.43
C ARG A 566 -0.08 15.57 -14.72
N ARG A 567 0.05 14.86 -15.85
CA ARG A 567 -0.10 15.43 -17.18
C ARG A 567 -1.30 14.78 -17.86
N PHE A 568 -2.30 15.60 -18.20
CA PHE A 568 -3.51 15.17 -18.88
C PHE A 568 -3.41 15.47 -20.36
N THR A 569 -3.71 14.48 -21.20
CA THR A 569 -3.65 14.62 -22.66
C THR A 569 -4.86 13.99 -23.30
N TYR A 570 -5.24 14.47 -24.48
CA TYR A 570 -6.31 13.87 -25.27
C TYR A 570 -5.95 13.87 -26.75
N ARG A 571 -6.65 13.03 -27.51
CA ARG A 571 -6.56 13.00 -28.97
C ARG A 571 -7.92 12.63 -29.57
N LEU A 572 -8.55 13.59 -30.24
CA LEU A 572 -9.76 13.33 -31.01
C LEU A 572 -9.41 12.49 -32.26
N GLN A 573 -10.28 11.57 -32.64
CA GLN A 573 -10.07 10.74 -33.83
C GLN A 573 -9.80 11.58 -35.09
N GLY A 574 -8.62 11.38 -35.69
CA GLY A 574 -8.18 12.10 -36.88
C GLY A 574 -7.42 13.40 -36.61
N GLU A 575 -7.28 13.79 -35.34
CA GLU A 575 -6.54 14.98 -34.90
C GLU A 575 -5.22 14.61 -34.20
N GLU A 576 -4.39 15.63 -33.93
CA GLU A 576 -3.15 15.48 -33.18
C GLU A 576 -3.38 15.32 -31.66
N LYS A 577 -2.32 14.94 -30.93
CA LYS A 577 -2.36 14.84 -29.47
C LYS A 577 -2.24 16.24 -28.87
N HIS A 578 -3.10 16.58 -27.93
CA HIS A 578 -3.09 17.84 -27.20
C HIS A 578 -2.83 17.62 -25.71
N ILE A 579 -2.15 18.57 -25.07
CA ILE A 579 -2.02 18.64 -23.61
C ILE A 579 -3.21 19.42 -23.07
N ALA A 580 -4.04 18.78 -22.24
CA ALA A 580 -5.20 19.42 -21.61
C ALA A 580 -4.77 20.30 -20.43
N ALA A 581 -3.94 19.75 -19.54
CA ALA A 581 -3.37 20.46 -18.40
C ALA A 581 -2.17 19.70 -17.84
N GLU A 582 -1.32 20.41 -17.11
CA GLU A 582 -0.27 19.85 -16.26
C GLU A 582 -0.45 20.37 -14.83
N ILE A 583 -0.50 19.46 -13.87
CA ILE A 583 -0.69 19.76 -12.46
C ILE A 583 0.57 19.29 -11.73
N ALA A 584 1.29 20.24 -11.14
CA ALA A 584 2.58 19.95 -10.51
C ALA A 584 2.44 19.16 -9.20
N ASN A 585 1.32 19.31 -8.49
CA ASN A 585 1.16 18.75 -7.16
C ASN A 585 -0.31 18.44 -6.86
N VAL A 586 -0.64 17.15 -6.69
CA VAL A 586 -1.94 16.69 -6.19
C VAL A 586 -1.85 16.03 -4.81
N TYR A 587 -1.18 16.70 -3.87
CA TYR A 587 -1.06 16.28 -2.47
C TYR A 587 -2.41 15.87 -1.84
N TYR A 588 -3.53 16.41 -2.32
CA TYR A 588 -4.87 16.10 -1.83
C TYR A 588 -5.39 14.69 -2.19
N LEU A 589 -4.68 13.91 -3.02
CA LEU A 589 -5.02 12.51 -3.35
C LEU A 589 -4.33 11.50 -2.43
N CYS A 590 -4.16 11.82 -1.15
CA CYS A 590 -3.58 10.90 -0.16
C CYS A 590 -4.25 11.05 1.21
N ASP A 591 -3.86 10.18 2.16
CA ASP A 591 -4.37 10.18 3.53
C ASP A 591 -4.14 11.52 4.24
N GLU A 592 -2.96 12.11 4.07
CA GLU A 592 -2.51 13.32 4.75
C GLU A 592 -2.92 14.63 4.05
N GLY A 593 -3.46 14.53 2.84
CA GLY A 593 -3.60 15.66 1.91
C GLY A 593 -4.56 16.75 2.36
N ILE A 594 -5.66 16.39 3.04
CA ILE A 594 -6.61 17.34 3.61
C ILE A 594 -7.17 16.83 4.94
N HIS A 595 -7.72 17.73 5.76
CA HIS A 595 -8.38 17.40 7.02
C HIS A 595 -9.90 17.36 6.91
N MET A 596 -10.43 16.46 6.07
CA MET A 596 -11.87 16.28 5.88
C MET A 596 -12.22 14.80 5.70
N GLY A 597 -13.38 14.39 6.25
CA GLY A 597 -13.80 12.98 6.26
C GLY A 597 -12.89 12.09 7.10
N LYS A 598 -12.88 10.78 6.84
CA LYS A 598 -11.83 9.89 7.33
C LYS A 598 -11.05 9.34 6.15
N ARG A 599 -9.73 9.47 6.23
CA ARG A 599 -8.83 9.24 5.09
C ARG A 599 -7.93 8.05 5.39
N PHE A 600 -8.42 6.89 4.98
CA PHE A 600 -7.82 5.59 5.29
C PHE A 600 -7.62 4.71 4.04
N THR A 601 -7.89 5.27 2.86
CA THR A 601 -7.96 4.55 1.58
C THR A 601 -6.62 4.69 0.83
N GLY A 602 -6.61 5.38 -0.30
CA GLY A 602 -5.48 5.52 -1.21
C GLY A 602 -5.96 6.09 -2.55
N ALA A 603 -5.04 6.63 -3.35
CA ALA A 603 -5.38 7.13 -4.68
C ALA A 603 -5.89 6.00 -5.59
N MET A 604 -6.89 6.35 -6.39
CA MET A 604 -7.55 5.48 -7.38
C MET A 604 -7.50 6.17 -8.73
N THR A 605 -7.60 5.41 -9.82
CA THR A 605 -7.73 5.95 -11.18
C THR A 605 -8.76 5.16 -11.97
N GLY A 606 -9.55 5.83 -12.79
CA GLY A 606 -10.58 5.15 -13.57
C GLY A 606 -11.40 6.07 -14.44
N ILE A 607 -12.65 5.66 -14.67
CA ILE A 607 -13.58 6.28 -15.62
C ILE A 607 -14.91 6.60 -14.96
N TYR A 608 -15.55 7.67 -15.45
CA TYR A 608 -16.80 8.16 -14.88
C TYR A 608 -17.66 8.89 -15.92
N ALA A 609 -18.93 9.10 -15.57
CA ALA A 609 -19.81 10.01 -16.30
C ALA A 609 -20.78 10.71 -15.33
N VAL A 610 -21.12 11.96 -15.62
CA VAL A 610 -22.12 12.76 -14.90
C VAL A 610 -23.19 13.20 -15.89
N ALA A 611 -24.43 12.82 -15.59
CA ALA A 611 -25.61 13.02 -16.41
C ALA A 611 -26.43 14.26 -15.98
N GLY A 612 -26.28 14.71 -14.74
CA GLY A 612 -27.09 15.78 -14.14
C GLY A 612 -28.58 15.43 -14.16
N GLY A 613 -29.41 16.36 -14.65
CA GLY A 613 -30.87 16.19 -14.72
C GLY A 613 -31.37 15.29 -15.85
N HIS A 614 -30.52 14.90 -16.80
CA HIS A 614 -30.91 14.12 -17.98
C HIS A 614 -30.22 12.76 -18.01
N LYS A 615 -30.70 11.83 -18.86
CA LYS A 615 -30.11 10.49 -18.99
C LYS A 615 -28.81 10.57 -19.81
N LEU A 616 -27.77 9.88 -19.36
CA LEU A 616 -26.51 9.75 -20.09
C LEU A 616 -25.98 8.31 -19.99
N TYR A 617 -25.48 7.79 -21.10
CA TYR A 617 -24.60 6.62 -21.11
C TYR A 617 -23.32 7.00 -21.85
N ALA A 618 -22.18 6.64 -21.26
CA ALA A 618 -20.86 6.82 -21.85
C ALA A 618 -20.23 5.45 -22.08
N ASP A 619 -19.69 5.25 -23.29
CA ASP A 619 -19.04 4.00 -23.68
C ASP A 619 -17.53 4.20 -23.76
N PHE A 620 -16.81 3.49 -22.90
CA PHE A 620 -15.36 3.50 -22.81
C PHE A 620 -14.79 2.23 -23.42
N LEU A 621 -13.72 2.35 -24.19
CA LEU A 621 -13.00 1.25 -24.83
C LEU A 621 -11.57 1.26 -24.31
N ASN A 622 -10.94 0.07 -24.28
CA ASN A 622 -9.50 -0.09 -24.07
C ASN A 622 -8.96 0.70 -22.86
N PHE A 623 -9.57 0.54 -21.68
CA PHE A 623 -8.97 1.13 -20.48
C PHE A 623 -7.69 0.38 -20.14
N ILE A 624 -6.56 1.09 -20.15
CA ILE A 624 -5.24 0.53 -19.88
C ILE A 624 -4.65 1.29 -18.70
N TYR A 625 -4.21 0.55 -17.68
CA TYR A 625 -3.37 1.04 -16.59
C TYR A 625 -2.01 0.37 -16.72
N GLN A 626 -0.95 1.16 -16.85
CA GLN A 626 0.40 0.64 -17.07
C GLN A 626 1.40 1.39 -16.19
N ASP A 627 2.08 0.66 -15.32
CA ASP A 627 3.22 1.18 -14.56
C ASP A 627 4.34 1.60 -15.52
N ILE A 628 5.01 2.71 -15.19
CA ILE A 628 6.21 3.17 -15.89
C ILE A 628 7.40 2.86 -14.97
N GLU A 629 8.45 2.23 -15.52
CA GLU A 629 9.73 2.11 -14.81
C GLU A 629 10.26 3.53 -14.52
N ALA A 630 10.47 3.83 -13.23
CA ALA A 630 10.98 5.12 -12.77
C ALA A 630 12.49 5.25 -13.00
#